data_AF-A0A959MZX8-F1
#
_entry.id   AF-A0A959MZX8-F1
#
_cell.length_a   1.000
_cell.length_b   1.000
_cell.length_c   1.000
_cell.angle_alpha   90.00
_cell.angle_beta   90.00
_cell.angle_gamma   90.00
#
_symmetry.space_group_name_H-M   'P 1'
#
loop_
_entity.id
_entity.type
_entity.pdbx_description
1 polymer ?
#
loop_
_entity_poly.entity_id
_entity_poly.type
_entity_poly.pdbx_seq_one_letter_code
_entity_poly.pdbx_strand_id
1 'polypeptide(L)'
;MDNILNNIFSTYDFFLFEVFAIPEEVRRDYLNKLLTRKGGVKQKNVRFLRHLYKVLEENKLNLWDEKLICHELKISPRMLDCYKSRILKSLREMYFDHDKHLKAFEADIPDGPKRNLAIAGNMFRIGMVKEAKQIYLKLEGDIGKIKPSEQKEYREILSAIYEAMVTYYSFQRDLRKFNLYLSKAESNLKKALKHLREDQTFNIKLRVLKIRFRKLSLKTISSKNIQSQLDLLKEILTLAEKTKVLKDVFFAYEHLGILSGKLKDFENEEKYFLEGLNLAKRKGFSENEMIFDMLISFTTFRKNNKNARPYLKKTEKYYNLIKSNYYDFGNLLTVHRNYLRMLIYFNKPGCDDEVEQYIKHLILFSQKTDAISNWYLELSDRLTSGICKWEVYMTGPDNYELNVSVDKKLHKYFEEMNYNTLIHFKGLYSPEALAVMYLNQIDLEFWKGTGCNFENSNYFINKLQRLVKTRHVGTNLSWLDSSKIGVNIFEEMRFKSKKAIFDKFYPEISKFIDSIKDEKKIFNIVDDFAKLIFISKVLNTPGMKKELRNLESWIKENRPELIKSIFEAAIVKTREFRVA
;
A
#
# COMPACT_ATOMS: atom_id res chain seq x y z
N MET A 1 10.90 -0.65 -20.63
CA MET A 1 10.42 -2.04 -20.43
C MET A 1 11.43 -2.91 -19.70
N ASP A 2 12.73 -2.86 -20.05
CA ASP A 2 13.75 -3.72 -19.41
C ASP A 2 13.93 -3.51 -17.89
N ASN A 3 13.61 -2.32 -17.37
CA ASN A 3 13.68 -2.03 -15.94
C ASN A 3 12.52 -2.62 -15.11
N ILE A 4 11.39 -2.96 -15.76
CA ILE A 4 10.22 -3.57 -15.10
C ILE A 4 10.41 -5.09 -14.96
N LEU A 5 11.08 -5.73 -15.92
CA LEU A 5 11.38 -7.17 -15.93
C LEU A 5 12.35 -7.58 -14.82
N ASN A 6 13.23 -6.68 -14.39
CA ASN A 6 14.21 -6.89 -13.34
C ASN A 6 13.77 -6.34 -11.98
N ASN A 7 12.46 -6.18 -11.76
CA ASN A 7 11.98 -5.59 -10.52
C ASN A 7 12.38 -6.45 -9.31
N ILE A 8 13.03 -5.85 -8.30
CA ILE A 8 13.47 -6.52 -7.06
C ILE A 8 12.36 -7.36 -6.42
N PHE A 9 11.11 -6.92 -6.53
CA PHE A 9 9.91 -7.60 -6.03
C PHE A 9 9.57 -8.92 -6.74
N SER A 10 10.26 -9.26 -7.84
CA SER A 10 10.18 -10.57 -8.49
C SER A 10 10.96 -11.66 -7.74
N THR A 11 11.85 -11.30 -6.80
CA THR A 11 12.58 -12.27 -5.97
C THR A 11 11.83 -12.62 -4.68
N TYR A 12 12.07 -13.84 -4.17
CA TYR A 12 11.47 -14.30 -2.91
C TYR A 12 12.24 -13.89 -1.67
N ASP A 13 13.39 -13.22 -1.84
CA ASP A 13 14.29 -12.93 -0.74
C ASP A 13 14.02 -11.55 -0.15
N PHE A 14 13.26 -11.52 0.95
CA PHE A 14 12.99 -10.30 1.72
C PHE A 14 14.25 -9.59 2.21
N PHE A 15 15.40 -10.28 2.32
CA PHE A 15 16.66 -9.63 2.62
C PHE A 15 17.04 -8.64 1.52
N LEU A 16 16.87 -9.02 0.24
CA LEU A 16 17.16 -8.14 -0.90
C LEU A 16 16.27 -6.91 -0.89
N PHE A 17 14.97 -7.06 -0.58
CA PHE A 17 14.03 -5.93 -0.52
C PHE A 17 14.46 -4.91 0.54
N GLU A 18 14.79 -5.40 1.73
CA GLU A 18 15.18 -4.52 2.84
C GLU A 18 16.52 -3.83 2.56
N VAL A 19 17.48 -4.49 1.90
CA VAL A 19 18.75 -3.85 1.52
C VAL A 19 18.55 -2.85 0.38
N PHE A 20 17.77 -3.19 -0.64
CA PHE A 20 17.48 -2.29 -1.77
C PHE A 20 16.75 -1.02 -1.34
N ALA A 21 15.88 -1.11 -0.33
CA ALA A 21 15.20 0.05 0.21
C ALA A 21 16.14 1.05 0.89
N ILE A 22 17.34 0.64 1.29
CA ILE A 22 18.36 1.53 1.87
C ILE A 22 19.05 2.32 0.74
N PRO A 23 19.12 3.66 0.83
CA PRO A 23 19.77 4.50 -0.18
C PRO A 23 21.18 4.02 -0.54
N GLU A 24 21.55 4.13 -1.82
CA GLU A 24 22.85 3.69 -2.31
C GLU A 24 24.01 4.37 -1.57
N GLU A 25 23.89 5.65 -1.24
CA GLU A 25 24.88 6.39 -0.45
C GLU A 25 25.17 5.71 0.89
N VAL A 26 24.13 5.39 1.67
CA VAL A 26 24.26 4.68 2.95
C VAL A 26 24.88 3.29 2.75
N ARG A 27 24.50 2.59 1.68
CA ARG A 27 25.07 1.27 1.33
C ARG A 27 26.57 1.36 1.01
N ARG A 28 26.99 2.37 0.24
CA ARG A 28 28.39 2.64 -0.11
C ARG A 28 29.21 3.04 1.10
N ASP A 29 28.69 3.94 1.94
CA ASP A 29 29.36 4.36 3.17
C ASP A 29 29.56 3.19 4.14
N TYR A 30 28.56 2.31 4.26
CA TYR A 30 28.69 1.09 5.06
C TYR A 30 29.79 0.16 4.52
N LEU A 31 29.85 -0.07 3.20
CA LEU A 31 30.91 -0.87 2.59
C LEU A 31 32.30 -0.23 2.82
N ASN A 32 32.43 1.08 2.63
CA ASN A 32 33.66 1.82 2.87
C ASN A 32 34.12 1.69 4.33
N LYS A 33 33.20 1.82 5.29
CA LYS A 33 33.46 1.59 6.73
C LYS A 33 33.94 0.17 7.05
N LEU A 34 33.52 -0.83 6.30
CA LEU A 34 34.02 -2.20 6.46
C LEU A 34 35.39 -2.41 5.81
N LEU A 35 35.66 -1.76 4.67
CA LEU A 35 36.92 -1.86 3.94
C LEU A 35 38.10 -1.24 4.69
N THR A 36 37.86 -0.20 5.50
CA THR A 36 38.90 0.45 6.32
C THR A 36 39.39 -0.39 7.50
N ARG A 37 38.71 -1.51 7.83
CA ARG A 37 39.13 -2.42 8.90
C ARG A 37 40.34 -3.24 8.46
N LYS A 38 41.23 -3.59 9.40
CA LYS A 38 42.41 -4.44 9.13
C LYS A 38 41.97 -5.76 8.48
N GLY A 39 42.44 -6.00 7.25
CA GLY A 39 42.09 -7.19 6.46
C GLY A 39 40.68 -7.19 5.87
N GLY A 40 39.96 -6.06 5.86
CA GLY A 40 38.55 -5.92 5.46
C GLY A 40 38.23 -6.57 4.12
N VAL A 41 39.08 -6.38 3.11
CA VAL A 41 38.91 -6.95 1.76
C VAL A 41 38.80 -8.48 1.76
N LYS A 42 39.53 -9.16 2.66
CA LYS A 42 39.55 -10.63 2.75
C LYS A 42 38.39 -11.18 3.59
N GLN A 43 37.65 -10.35 4.32
CA GLN A 43 36.58 -10.80 5.19
C GLN A 43 35.37 -11.30 4.37
N LYS A 44 34.81 -12.46 4.76
CA LYS A 44 33.72 -13.11 4.03
C LYS A 44 32.44 -12.26 3.93
N ASN A 45 32.14 -11.46 4.96
CA ASN A 45 31.01 -10.52 4.96
C ASN A 45 31.20 -9.36 3.96
N VAL A 46 32.44 -8.88 3.77
CA VAL A 46 32.75 -7.84 2.78
C VAL A 46 32.66 -8.39 1.36
N ARG A 47 33.18 -9.60 1.13
CA ARG A 47 33.02 -10.31 -0.15
C ARG A 47 31.55 -10.56 -0.48
N PHE A 48 30.76 -11.03 0.49
CA PHE A 48 29.32 -11.19 0.34
C PHE A 48 28.62 -9.86 -0.01
N LEU A 49 28.97 -8.77 0.67
CA LEU A 49 28.39 -7.45 0.40
C LEU A 49 28.70 -6.97 -1.02
N ARG A 50 29.90 -7.25 -1.54
CA ARG A 50 30.26 -6.95 -2.94
C ARG A 50 29.41 -7.74 -3.94
N HIS A 51 29.18 -9.04 -3.70
CA HIS A 51 28.25 -9.82 -4.53
C HIS A 51 26.84 -9.23 -4.50
N LEU A 52 26.35 -8.90 -3.30
CA LEU A 52 25.05 -8.28 -3.13
C LEU A 52 24.94 -6.96 -3.90
N TYR A 53 25.94 -6.08 -3.82
CA TYR A 53 25.88 -4.79 -4.50
C TYR A 53 25.99 -4.94 -6.01
N LYS A 54 26.80 -5.87 -6.52
CA LYS A 54 26.82 -6.21 -7.95
C LYS A 54 25.44 -6.63 -8.46
N VAL A 55 24.73 -7.49 -7.72
CA VAL A 55 23.37 -7.93 -8.06
C VAL A 55 22.40 -6.75 -8.11
N LEU A 56 22.49 -5.84 -7.12
CA LEU A 56 21.60 -4.69 -7.00
C LEU A 56 21.90 -3.56 -8.01
N GLU A 57 23.18 -3.29 -8.31
CA GLU A 57 23.64 -2.24 -9.24
C GLU A 57 23.40 -2.65 -10.70
N GLU A 58 23.64 -3.91 -11.04
CA GLU A 58 23.37 -4.41 -12.39
C GLU A 58 21.87 -4.69 -12.63
N ASN A 59 21.04 -4.56 -11.59
CA ASN A 59 19.63 -4.96 -11.58
C ASN A 59 19.43 -6.38 -12.17
N LYS A 60 20.33 -7.30 -11.84
CA LYS A 60 20.36 -8.67 -12.40
C LYS A 60 20.07 -9.67 -11.30
N LEU A 61 18.80 -9.83 -10.98
CA LEU A 61 18.33 -10.72 -9.90
C LEU A 61 18.61 -12.20 -10.22
N ASN A 62 18.77 -12.56 -11.48
CA ASN A 62 19.22 -13.87 -11.91
C ASN A 62 20.65 -14.22 -11.45
N LEU A 63 21.45 -13.23 -11.03
CA LEU A 63 22.76 -13.45 -10.41
C LEU A 63 22.65 -13.78 -8.90
N TRP A 64 21.46 -13.67 -8.30
CA TRP A 64 21.23 -14.06 -6.92
C TRP A 64 21.02 -15.58 -6.81
N ASP A 65 22.12 -16.30 -6.60
CA ASP A 65 22.12 -17.73 -6.30
C ASP A 65 22.82 -17.99 -4.96
N GLU A 66 22.05 -18.30 -3.93
CA GLU A 66 22.59 -18.55 -2.59
C GLU A 66 23.52 -19.77 -2.52
N LYS A 67 23.30 -20.79 -3.36
CA LYS A 67 24.16 -21.99 -3.38
C LYS A 67 25.51 -21.62 -3.98
N LEU A 68 25.51 -20.87 -5.09
CA LEU A 68 26.73 -20.36 -5.70
C LEU A 68 27.49 -19.43 -4.74
N ILE A 69 26.78 -18.49 -4.11
CA ILE A 69 27.35 -17.58 -3.11
C ILE A 69 27.98 -18.36 -1.95
N CYS A 70 27.30 -19.39 -1.43
CA CYS A 70 27.83 -20.24 -0.35
C CYS A 70 29.13 -20.96 -0.79
N HIS A 71 29.14 -21.48 -2.02
CA HIS A 71 30.29 -22.15 -2.60
C HIS A 71 31.49 -21.20 -2.75
N GLU A 72 31.30 -20.03 -3.37
CA GLU A 72 32.35 -19.02 -3.61
C GLU A 72 32.94 -18.43 -2.31
N LEU A 73 32.09 -18.27 -1.30
CA LEU A 73 32.51 -17.77 0.02
C LEU A 73 33.05 -18.87 0.94
N LYS A 74 32.91 -20.15 0.56
CA LYS A 74 33.21 -21.33 1.38
C LYS A 74 32.52 -21.25 2.73
N ILE A 75 31.20 -21.15 2.72
CA ILE A 75 30.35 -21.06 3.93
C ILE A 75 29.15 -21.98 3.82
N SER A 76 28.58 -22.36 4.97
CA SER A 76 27.31 -23.07 5.00
C SER A 76 26.13 -22.10 4.78
N PRO A 77 24.95 -22.60 4.35
CA PRO A 77 23.73 -21.79 4.25
C PRO A 77 23.38 -21.08 5.57
N ARG A 78 23.55 -21.75 6.71
CA ARG A 78 23.31 -21.15 8.03
C ARG A 78 24.25 -19.98 8.33
N MET A 79 25.50 -20.05 7.87
CA MET A 79 26.45 -18.93 7.98
C MET A 79 26.05 -17.78 7.07
N LEU A 80 25.53 -18.05 5.87
CA LEU A 80 24.97 -17.04 4.98
C LEU A 80 23.80 -16.29 5.66
N ASP A 81 22.85 -17.00 6.27
CA ASP A 81 21.74 -16.39 7.03
C ASP A 81 22.24 -15.48 8.16
N CYS A 82 23.28 -15.91 8.87
CA CYS A 82 23.92 -15.11 9.90
C CYS A 82 24.55 -13.83 9.32
N TYR A 83 25.19 -13.91 8.15
CA TYR A 83 25.71 -12.72 7.48
C TYR A 83 24.61 -11.78 7.02
N LYS A 84 23.55 -12.30 6.37
CA LYS A 84 22.37 -11.52 5.98
C LYS A 84 21.79 -10.75 7.17
N SER A 85 21.55 -11.45 8.28
CA SER A 85 20.98 -10.83 9.49
C SER A 85 21.87 -9.75 10.08
N ARG A 86 23.19 -9.98 10.17
CA ARG A 86 24.15 -9.01 10.73
C ARG A 86 24.34 -7.78 9.85
N ILE A 87 24.52 -7.99 8.55
CA ILE A 87 24.68 -6.90 7.57
C ILE A 87 23.45 -6.01 7.58
N LEU A 88 22.27 -6.62 7.49
CA LEU A 88 21.01 -5.87 7.46
C LEU A 88 20.80 -5.08 8.74
N LYS A 89 21.08 -5.67 9.91
CA LYS A 89 21.01 -4.97 11.19
C LYS A 89 21.92 -3.72 11.20
N SER A 90 23.20 -3.88 10.85
CA SER A 90 24.16 -2.77 10.89
C SER A 90 23.90 -1.70 9.81
N LEU A 91 23.44 -2.10 8.63
CA LEU A 91 23.00 -1.16 7.59
C LEU A 91 21.80 -0.33 8.07
N ARG A 92 20.83 -0.97 8.71
CA ARG A 92 19.65 -0.28 9.26
C ARG A 92 20.03 0.65 10.42
N GLU A 93 20.91 0.21 11.33
CA GLU A 93 21.44 1.08 12.39
C GLU A 93 22.09 2.36 11.83
N MET A 94 22.82 2.24 10.71
CA MET A 94 23.41 3.39 10.01
C MET A 94 22.35 4.26 9.31
N TYR A 95 21.37 3.65 8.63
CA TYR A 95 20.28 4.38 7.96
C TYR A 95 19.42 5.18 8.94
N PHE A 96 19.08 4.59 10.08
CA PHE A 96 18.25 5.24 11.11
C PHE A 96 19.03 6.15 12.05
N ASP A 97 20.33 6.32 11.83
CA ASP A 97 21.24 7.09 12.70
C ASP A 97 21.02 6.77 14.20
N HIS A 98 20.96 5.47 14.50
CA HIS A 98 20.52 4.98 15.82
C HIS A 98 21.38 5.55 16.94
N ASP A 99 22.69 5.63 16.74
CA ASP A 99 23.66 6.11 17.72
C ASP A 99 23.41 7.58 18.09
N LYS A 100 23.08 8.44 17.12
CA LYS A 100 22.73 9.85 17.38
C LYS A 100 21.44 9.94 18.19
N HIS A 101 20.41 9.19 17.81
CA HIS A 101 19.14 9.16 18.54
C HIS A 101 19.26 8.57 19.94
N LEU A 102 20.17 7.62 20.16
CA LEU A 102 20.43 7.04 21.47
C LEU A 102 21.13 8.05 22.39
N LYS A 103 22.19 8.72 21.92
CA LYS A 103 22.91 9.75 22.67
C LYS A 103 22.03 10.92 23.09
N ALA A 104 21.14 11.36 22.21
CA ALA A 104 20.17 12.43 22.52
C ALA A 104 19.15 12.04 23.61
N PHE A 105 19.02 10.75 23.90
CA PHE A 105 18.05 10.20 24.85
C PHE A 105 18.71 9.61 26.11
N GLU A 106 20.04 9.49 26.16
CA GLU A 106 20.78 8.77 27.21
C GLU A 106 20.64 9.36 28.62
N ALA A 107 20.48 10.68 28.74
CA ALA A 107 20.38 11.36 30.03
C ALA A 107 19.08 11.05 30.82
N ASP A 108 18.02 10.61 30.13
CA ASP A 108 16.68 10.40 30.72
C ASP A 108 16.30 8.92 30.87
N ILE A 109 17.26 7.99 30.69
CA ILE A 109 16.96 6.55 30.65
C ILE A 109 16.90 5.97 32.07
N PRO A 110 15.77 5.38 32.50
CA PRO A 110 15.69 4.73 33.81
C PRO A 110 16.52 3.45 33.86
N ASP A 111 16.96 3.03 35.05
CA ASP A 111 17.73 1.79 35.22
C ASP A 111 16.91 0.50 35.05
N GLY A 112 17.65 -0.62 34.92
CA GLY A 112 17.09 -1.98 34.92
C GLY A 112 16.20 -2.28 33.70
N PRO A 113 15.13 -3.09 33.84
CA PRO A 113 14.25 -3.46 32.72
C PRO A 113 13.58 -2.27 32.03
N LYS A 114 13.41 -1.14 32.73
CA LYS A 114 12.86 0.11 32.16
C LYS A 114 13.81 0.74 31.14
N ARG A 115 15.14 0.60 31.31
CA ARG A 115 16.16 1.01 30.32
C ARG A 115 15.91 0.38 28.96
N ASN A 116 15.82 -0.94 28.96
CA ASN A 116 15.63 -1.72 27.73
C ASN A 116 14.27 -1.42 27.09
N LEU A 117 13.23 -1.20 27.89
CA LEU A 117 11.92 -0.79 27.39
C LEU A 117 11.98 0.58 26.69
N ALA A 118 12.67 1.55 27.30
CA ALA A 118 12.82 2.90 26.76
C ALA A 118 13.63 2.89 25.45
N ILE A 119 14.74 2.14 25.41
CA ILE A 119 15.53 1.92 24.19
C ILE A 119 14.68 1.30 23.09
N ALA A 120 13.95 0.20 23.40
CA ALA A 120 13.09 -0.45 22.42
C ALA A 120 11.95 0.47 21.94
N GLY A 121 11.37 1.28 22.84
CA GLY A 121 10.37 2.28 22.50
C GLY A 121 10.90 3.35 21.54
N ASN A 122 12.11 3.83 21.78
CA ASN A 122 12.78 4.78 20.89
C ASN A 122 13.05 4.15 19.50
N MET A 123 13.61 2.94 19.47
CA MET A 123 13.82 2.18 18.24
C MET A 123 12.52 1.99 17.46
N PHE A 124 11.45 1.60 18.15
CA PHE A 124 10.14 1.43 17.54
C PHE A 124 9.64 2.73 16.90
N ARG A 125 9.76 3.84 17.63
CA ARG A 125 9.31 5.17 17.21
C ARG A 125 10.03 5.69 15.96
N ILE A 126 11.34 5.48 15.83
CA ILE A 126 12.11 5.91 14.65
C ILE A 126 12.02 4.94 13.46
N GLY A 127 11.34 3.80 13.63
CA GLY A 127 11.11 2.83 12.55
C GLY A 127 11.98 1.57 12.59
N MET A 128 12.87 1.43 13.57
CA MET A 128 13.65 0.20 13.87
C MET A 128 12.78 -0.87 14.58
N VAL A 129 11.60 -1.12 14.01
CA VAL A 129 10.54 -1.94 14.61
C VAL A 129 10.99 -3.41 14.76
N LYS A 130 11.71 -3.95 13.78
CA LYS A 130 12.20 -5.34 13.78
C LYS A 130 13.23 -5.57 14.88
N GLU A 131 14.09 -4.60 15.11
CA GLU A 131 15.12 -4.61 16.14
C GLU A 131 14.48 -4.45 17.53
N ALA A 132 13.57 -3.48 17.68
CA ALA A 132 12.81 -3.26 18.91
C ALA A 132 12.06 -4.52 19.36
N LYS A 133 11.45 -5.25 18.41
CA LYS A 133 10.77 -6.53 18.67
C LYS A 133 11.65 -7.53 19.41
N GLN A 134 12.93 -7.66 19.05
CA GLN A 134 13.82 -8.63 19.69
C GLN A 134 14.08 -8.27 21.16
N ILE A 135 14.19 -6.98 21.45
CA ILE A 135 14.34 -6.48 22.82
C ILE A 135 13.05 -6.75 23.62
N TYR A 136 11.88 -6.47 23.03
CA TYR A 136 10.59 -6.75 23.67
C TYR A 136 10.39 -8.24 23.97
N LEU A 137 10.72 -9.14 23.05
CA LEU A 137 10.64 -10.58 23.25
C LEU A 137 11.58 -11.06 24.36
N LYS A 138 12.81 -10.52 24.40
CA LYS A 138 13.77 -10.82 25.47
C LYS A 138 13.23 -10.36 26.83
N LEU A 139 12.75 -9.13 26.93
CA LEU A 139 12.17 -8.58 28.16
C LEU A 139 10.94 -9.37 28.63
N GLU A 140 10.04 -9.72 27.72
CA GLU A 140 8.88 -10.57 28.03
C GLU A 140 9.32 -11.92 28.60
N GLY A 141 10.32 -12.55 27.96
CA GLY A 141 10.85 -13.84 28.38
C GLY A 141 11.54 -13.78 29.74
N ASP A 142 12.32 -12.73 29.99
CA ASP A 142 13.02 -12.54 31.26
C ASP A 142 12.03 -12.26 32.40
N ILE A 143 11.00 -11.42 32.19
CA ILE A 143 9.92 -11.21 33.16
C ILE A 143 9.11 -12.51 33.38
N GLY A 144 8.91 -13.31 32.33
CA GLY A 144 8.20 -14.58 32.42
C GLY A 144 8.86 -15.62 33.32
N LYS A 145 10.18 -15.51 33.55
CA LYS A 145 10.95 -16.38 34.46
C LYS A 145 10.86 -15.94 35.93
N ILE A 146 10.39 -14.71 36.20
CA ILE A 146 10.22 -14.16 37.54
C ILE A 146 9.00 -14.84 38.22
N LYS A 147 9.05 -15.03 39.54
CA LYS A 147 7.96 -15.62 40.31
C LYS A 147 6.64 -14.85 40.12
N PRO A 148 5.49 -15.53 40.00
CA PRO A 148 4.20 -14.86 39.74
C PRO A 148 3.83 -13.76 40.75
N SER A 149 4.24 -13.89 42.01
CA SER A 149 4.03 -12.91 43.08
C SER A 149 4.77 -11.58 42.84
N GLU A 150 5.94 -11.64 42.22
CA GLU A 150 6.82 -10.50 41.92
C GLU A 150 6.51 -9.88 40.56
N GLN A 151 5.87 -10.62 39.65
CA GLN A 151 5.45 -10.12 38.33
C GLN A 151 4.46 -8.94 38.39
N LYS A 152 3.84 -8.66 39.54
CA LYS A 152 2.92 -7.52 39.71
C LYS A 152 3.61 -6.17 39.44
N GLU A 153 4.91 -6.06 39.71
CA GLU A 153 5.70 -4.83 39.52
C GLU A 153 6.02 -4.55 38.05
N TYR A 154 5.94 -5.59 37.21
CA TYR A 154 6.26 -5.52 35.78
C TYR A 154 5.02 -5.39 34.89
N ARG A 155 3.82 -5.25 35.47
CA ARG A 155 2.55 -5.24 34.73
C ARG A 155 2.48 -4.10 33.70
N GLU A 156 3.02 -2.93 34.02
CA GLU A 156 3.07 -1.79 33.11
C GLU A 156 4.08 -2.00 31.98
N ILE A 157 5.25 -2.59 32.28
CA ILE A 157 6.25 -2.96 31.26
C ILE A 157 5.66 -3.99 30.29
N LEU A 158 4.98 -5.02 30.82
CA LEU A 158 4.30 -6.03 30.02
C LEU A 158 3.20 -5.42 29.14
N SER A 159 2.43 -4.45 29.64
CA SER A 159 1.38 -3.82 28.84
C SER A 159 1.94 -3.02 27.66
N ALA A 160 3.06 -2.30 27.85
CA ALA A 160 3.78 -1.61 26.79
C ALA A 160 4.37 -2.59 25.76
N ILE A 161 4.95 -3.70 26.21
CA ILE A 161 5.42 -4.78 25.34
C ILE A 161 4.27 -5.30 24.49
N TYR A 162 3.13 -5.65 25.10
CA TYR A 162 2.02 -6.24 24.37
C TYR A 162 1.39 -5.28 23.35
N GLU A 163 1.31 -3.99 23.65
CA GLU A 163 0.90 -2.97 22.69
C GLU A 163 1.85 -2.93 21.48
N ALA A 164 3.16 -2.90 21.72
CA ALA A 164 4.16 -2.87 20.65
C ALA A 164 4.14 -4.16 19.81
N MET A 165 3.98 -5.34 20.44
CA MET A 165 3.89 -6.62 19.74
C MET A 165 2.60 -6.72 18.90
N VAL A 166 1.46 -6.31 19.44
CA VAL A 166 0.21 -6.18 18.66
C VAL A 166 0.44 -5.25 17.47
N THR A 167 1.13 -4.15 17.69
CA THR A 167 1.40 -3.16 16.65
C THR A 167 2.27 -3.76 15.52
N TYR A 168 3.35 -4.44 15.89
CA TYR A 168 4.22 -5.14 14.96
C TYR A 168 3.49 -6.22 14.16
N TYR A 169 2.76 -7.12 14.82
CA TYR A 169 2.11 -8.24 14.13
C TYR A 169 0.94 -7.79 13.26
N SER A 170 0.33 -6.65 13.55
CA SER A 170 -0.65 -6.06 12.64
C SER A 170 0.02 -5.51 11.37
N PHE A 171 1.24 -4.97 11.43
CA PHE A 171 2.00 -4.59 10.22
C PHE A 171 2.42 -5.79 9.37
N GLN A 172 2.60 -6.96 10.00
CA GLN A 172 2.87 -8.22 9.28
C GLN A 172 1.60 -8.94 8.84
N ARG A 173 0.42 -8.48 9.24
CA ARG A 173 -0.87 -9.19 9.11
C ARG A 173 -0.87 -10.61 9.70
N ASP A 174 -0.04 -10.86 10.71
CA ASP A 174 -0.02 -12.13 11.45
C ASP A 174 -1.13 -12.13 12.50
N LEU A 175 -2.34 -12.52 12.08
CA LEU A 175 -3.51 -12.56 12.96
C LEU A 175 -3.35 -13.55 14.13
N ARG A 176 -2.57 -14.61 13.97
CA ARG A 176 -2.34 -15.60 15.03
C ARG A 176 -1.54 -14.99 16.17
N LYS A 177 -0.40 -14.37 15.85
CA LYS A 177 0.44 -13.69 16.86
C LYS A 177 -0.23 -12.42 17.38
N PHE A 178 -0.94 -11.67 16.54
CA PHE A 178 -1.76 -10.55 16.98
C PHE A 178 -2.75 -10.97 18.07
N ASN A 179 -3.54 -12.03 17.83
CA ASN A 179 -4.53 -12.50 18.80
C ASN A 179 -3.89 -13.05 20.08
N LEU A 180 -2.74 -13.73 19.96
CA LEU A 180 -1.96 -14.17 21.13
C LEU A 180 -1.61 -12.99 22.06
N TYR A 181 -1.07 -11.91 21.51
CA TYR A 181 -0.65 -10.74 22.29
C TYR A 181 -1.83 -9.91 22.78
N LEU A 182 -2.94 -9.85 22.03
CA LEU A 182 -4.21 -9.32 22.52
C LEU A 182 -4.68 -10.07 23.77
N SER A 183 -4.73 -11.41 23.73
CA SER A 183 -5.17 -12.21 24.88
C SER A 183 -4.24 -12.04 26.08
N LYS A 184 -2.93 -11.92 25.85
CA LYS A 184 -1.95 -11.59 26.90
C LYS A 184 -2.21 -10.21 27.51
N ALA A 185 -2.49 -9.20 26.70
CA ALA A 185 -2.81 -7.85 27.18
C ALA A 185 -4.09 -7.83 28.01
N GLU A 186 -5.14 -8.51 27.58
CA GLU A 186 -6.41 -8.61 28.32
C GLU A 186 -6.24 -9.38 29.64
N SER A 187 -5.48 -10.48 29.62
CA SER A 187 -5.14 -11.21 30.84
C SER A 187 -4.33 -10.34 31.81
N ASN A 188 -3.38 -9.57 31.30
CA ASN A 188 -2.55 -8.68 32.10
C ASN A 188 -3.37 -7.57 32.76
N LEU A 189 -4.33 -6.96 32.03
CA LEU A 189 -5.27 -6.00 32.61
C LEU A 189 -6.14 -6.62 33.70
N LYS A 190 -6.71 -7.81 33.46
CA LYS A 190 -7.49 -8.53 34.49
C LYS A 190 -6.68 -8.77 35.76
N LYS A 191 -5.40 -9.12 35.64
CA LYS A 191 -4.50 -9.30 36.79
C LYS A 191 -4.15 -7.98 37.46
N ALA A 192 -3.90 -6.93 36.68
CA ALA A 192 -3.63 -5.58 37.20
C ALA A 192 -4.82 -5.05 38.02
N LEU A 193 -6.05 -5.16 37.51
CA LEU A 193 -7.26 -4.73 38.22
C LEU A 193 -7.49 -5.47 39.56
N LYS A 194 -6.91 -6.66 39.73
CA LYS A 194 -6.98 -7.41 40.99
C LYS A 194 -5.91 -7.03 42.02
N HIS A 195 -4.79 -6.49 41.57
CA HIS A 195 -3.57 -6.40 42.39
C HIS A 195 -2.96 -4.99 42.46
N LEU A 196 -3.42 -4.06 41.63
CA LEU A 196 -2.94 -2.69 41.57
C LEU A 196 -4.08 -1.73 41.90
N ARG A 197 -3.73 -0.56 42.41
CA ARG A 197 -4.69 0.53 42.63
C ARG A 197 -5.20 1.08 41.30
N GLU A 198 -6.37 1.70 41.30
CA GLU A 198 -7.02 2.21 40.08
C GLU A 198 -6.09 3.13 39.27
N ASP A 199 -5.38 4.05 39.93
CA ASP A 199 -4.41 4.97 39.34
C ASP A 199 -3.29 4.27 38.58
N GLN A 200 -2.80 3.16 39.12
CA GLN A 200 -1.74 2.33 38.53
C GLN A 200 -2.24 1.49 37.35
N THR A 201 -3.56 1.28 37.23
CA THR A 201 -4.15 0.52 36.12
C THR A 201 -4.47 1.35 34.89
N PHE A 202 -4.55 2.68 35.00
CA PHE A 202 -5.00 3.52 33.89
C PHE A 202 -4.13 3.36 32.64
N ASN A 203 -2.81 3.38 32.78
CA ASN A 203 -1.87 3.19 31.67
C ASN A 203 -2.02 1.81 31.00
N ILE A 204 -2.33 0.77 31.78
CA ILE A 204 -2.57 -0.59 31.28
C ILE A 204 -3.92 -0.64 30.54
N LYS A 205 -4.96 -0.03 31.11
CA LYS A 205 -6.30 0.05 30.50
C LYS A 205 -6.24 0.80 29.18
N LEU A 206 -5.58 1.96 29.14
CA LEU A 206 -5.41 2.79 27.93
C LEU A 206 -4.78 1.99 26.78
N ARG A 207 -3.71 1.23 27.05
CA ARG A 207 -3.06 0.37 26.06
C ARG A 207 -3.95 -0.76 25.56
N VAL A 208 -4.72 -1.40 26.45
CA VAL A 208 -5.69 -2.42 26.04
C VAL A 208 -6.79 -1.83 25.16
N LEU A 209 -7.27 -0.62 25.46
CA LEU A 209 -8.23 0.08 24.59
C LEU A 209 -7.64 0.36 23.21
N LYS A 210 -6.39 0.84 23.11
CA LYS A 210 -5.70 1.04 21.83
C LYS A 210 -5.51 -0.26 21.05
N ILE A 211 -5.18 -1.36 21.72
CA ILE A 211 -5.10 -2.70 21.12
C ILE A 211 -6.47 -3.13 20.57
N ARG A 212 -7.56 -2.90 21.31
CA ARG A 212 -8.93 -3.21 20.87
C ARG A 212 -9.35 -2.35 19.67
N PHE A 213 -9.03 -1.06 19.71
CA PHE A 213 -9.21 -0.16 18.58
C PHE A 213 -8.51 -0.71 17.33
N ARG A 214 -7.24 -1.15 17.46
CA ARG A 214 -6.48 -1.76 16.37
C ARG A 214 -7.09 -3.07 15.86
N LYS A 215 -7.70 -3.87 16.73
CA LYS A 215 -8.46 -5.07 16.32
C LYS A 215 -9.67 -4.70 15.46
N LEU A 216 -10.39 -3.64 15.81
CA LEU A 216 -11.53 -3.17 15.02
C LEU A 216 -11.11 -2.57 13.68
N SER A 217 -9.96 -1.89 13.62
CA SER A 217 -9.45 -1.33 12.36
C SER A 217 -9.01 -2.40 11.35
N LEU A 218 -8.74 -3.63 11.80
CA LEU A 218 -8.50 -4.81 10.92
C LEU A 218 -9.80 -5.45 10.40
N LYS A 219 -10.97 -5.09 10.92
CA LYS A 219 -12.26 -5.60 10.46
C LYS A 219 -12.80 -4.78 9.29
N THR A 220 -13.81 -5.33 8.62
CA THR A 220 -14.56 -4.65 7.55
C THR A 220 -15.02 -3.26 8.00
N ILE A 221 -14.74 -2.25 7.18
CA ILE A 221 -15.23 -0.88 7.38
C ILE A 221 -16.72 -0.88 7.05
N SER A 222 -17.55 -0.83 8.09
CA SER A 222 -19.00 -0.60 8.02
C SER A 222 -19.34 0.56 8.94
N SER A 223 -20.44 1.27 8.71
CA SER A 223 -20.85 2.37 9.59
C SER A 223 -20.94 1.91 11.06
N LYS A 224 -21.43 0.69 11.31
CA LYS A 224 -21.45 0.07 12.63
C LYS A 224 -20.04 -0.14 13.22
N ASN A 225 -19.09 -0.66 12.42
CA ASN A 225 -17.73 -0.88 12.90
C ASN A 225 -16.95 0.44 13.08
N ILE A 226 -17.19 1.45 12.24
CA ILE A 226 -16.64 2.80 12.41
C ILE A 226 -17.20 3.41 13.70
N GLN A 227 -18.50 3.27 13.96
CA GLN A 227 -19.10 3.77 15.20
C GLN A 227 -18.48 3.12 16.44
N SER A 228 -18.32 1.79 16.44
CA SER A 228 -17.62 1.10 17.53
C SER A 228 -16.17 1.56 17.72
N GLN A 229 -15.48 1.96 16.65
CA GLN A 229 -14.15 2.56 16.74
C GLN A 229 -14.18 3.96 17.34
N LEU A 230 -15.15 4.80 16.93
CA LEU A 230 -15.35 6.14 17.50
C LEU A 230 -15.63 6.07 18.99
N ASP A 231 -16.49 5.14 19.43
CA ASP A 231 -16.84 4.97 20.84
C ASP A 231 -15.60 4.58 21.67
N LEU A 232 -14.77 3.66 21.16
CA LEU A 232 -13.49 3.31 21.80
C LEU A 232 -12.51 4.49 21.85
N LEU A 233 -12.42 5.29 20.79
CA LEU A 233 -11.53 6.45 20.76
C LEU A 233 -11.97 7.54 21.74
N LYS A 234 -13.28 7.73 21.94
CA LYS A 234 -13.81 8.62 22.99
C LYS A 234 -13.41 8.12 24.38
N GLU A 235 -13.51 6.81 24.65
CA GLU A 235 -13.03 6.24 25.93
C GLU A 235 -11.51 6.43 26.10
N ILE A 236 -10.73 6.24 25.03
CA ILE A 236 -9.28 6.49 25.02
C ILE A 236 -8.99 7.96 25.32
N LEU A 237 -9.69 8.89 24.66
CA LEU A 237 -9.51 10.33 24.86
C LEU A 237 -9.76 10.73 26.32
N THR A 238 -10.93 10.37 26.87
CA THR A 238 -11.28 10.67 28.26
C THR A 238 -10.25 10.13 29.24
N LEU A 239 -9.78 8.89 29.01
CA LEU A 239 -8.78 8.28 29.90
C LEU A 239 -7.39 8.94 29.74
N ALA A 240 -6.99 9.28 28.51
CA ALA A 240 -5.72 9.95 28.22
C ALA A 240 -5.67 11.37 28.81
N GLU A 241 -6.78 12.11 28.76
CA GLU A 241 -6.93 13.43 29.38
C GLU A 241 -6.83 13.33 30.91
N LYS A 242 -7.56 12.39 31.52
CA LYS A 242 -7.49 12.13 32.97
C LYS A 242 -6.08 11.82 33.44
N THR A 243 -5.31 11.09 32.63
CA THR A 243 -3.93 10.68 32.93
C THR A 243 -2.86 11.64 32.42
N LYS A 244 -3.25 12.72 31.72
CA LYS A 244 -2.36 13.73 31.11
C LYS A 244 -1.33 13.13 30.14
N VAL A 245 -1.65 12.01 29.48
CA VAL A 245 -0.77 11.36 28.50
C VAL A 245 -0.99 11.99 27.12
N LEU A 246 -0.30 13.12 26.85
CA LEU A 246 -0.53 13.94 25.65
C LEU A 246 -0.41 13.18 24.32
N LYS A 247 0.53 12.23 24.23
CA LYS A 247 0.69 11.41 23.01
C LYS A 247 -0.60 10.64 22.67
N ASP A 248 -1.27 10.10 23.68
CA ASP A 248 -2.50 9.34 23.49
C ASP A 248 -3.71 10.25 23.26
N VAL A 249 -3.69 11.49 23.77
CA VAL A 249 -4.68 12.53 23.44
C VAL A 249 -4.57 12.92 21.96
N PHE A 250 -3.36 13.19 21.45
CA PHE A 250 -3.15 13.48 20.03
C PHE A 250 -3.56 12.30 19.13
N PHE A 251 -3.18 11.08 19.52
CA PHE A 251 -3.62 9.87 18.83
C PHE A 251 -5.15 9.79 18.72
N ALA A 252 -5.87 10.06 19.81
CA ALA A 252 -7.31 10.03 19.82
C ALA A 252 -7.92 11.10 18.91
N TYR A 253 -7.46 12.36 19.00
CA TYR A 253 -7.96 13.44 18.13
C TYR A 253 -7.74 13.17 16.65
N GLU A 254 -6.55 12.71 16.28
CA GLU A 254 -6.23 12.36 14.89
C GLU A 254 -7.18 11.27 14.37
N HIS A 255 -7.37 10.19 15.12
CA HIS A 255 -8.17 9.07 14.66
C HIS A 255 -9.68 9.36 14.72
N LEU A 256 -10.14 10.18 15.67
CA LEU A 256 -11.52 10.65 15.72
C LEU A 256 -11.85 11.47 14.47
N GLY A 257 -11.00 12.44 14.12
CA GLY A 257 -11.19 13.25 12.92
C GLY A 257 -11.20 12.41 11.64
N ILE A 258 -10.21 11.51 11.47
CA ILE A 258 -10.13 10.60 10.31
C ILE A 258 -11.39 9.73 10.18
N LEU A 259 -11.92 9.19 11.27
CA LEU A 259 -13.10 8.32 11.23
C LEU A 259 -14.39 9.10 11.00
N SER A 260 -14.55 10.30 11.58
CA SER A 260 -15.65 11.21 11.26
C SER A 260 -15.66 11.56 9.77
N GLY A 261 -14.49 11.86 9.18
CA GLY A 261 -14.35 12.12 7.76
C GLY A 261 -14.72 10.94 6.85
N LYS A 262 -14.54 9.70 7.32
CA LYS A 262 -15.02 8.48 6.61
C LYS A 262 -16.54 8.35 6.65
N LEU A 263 -17.20 8.87 7.68
CA LEU A 263 -18.66 8.97 7.76
C LEU A 263 -19.22 10.18 7.01
N LYS A 264 -18.36 10.98 6.34
CA LYS A 264 -18.70 12.27 5.73
C LYS A 264 -19.22 13.30 6.73
N ASP A 265 -18.92 13.11 8.01
CA ASP A 265 -19.19 14.06 9.08
C ASP A 265 -18.02 15.05 9.16
N PHE A 266 -18.01 16.00 8.22
CA PHE A 266 -16.93 16.95 8.07
C PHE A 266 -16.89 18.02 9.19
N GLU A 267 -17.98 18.20 9.92
CA GLU A 267 -18.05 19.12 11.06
C GLU A 267 -17.25 18.54 12.24
N ASN A 268 -17.53 17.28 12.61
CA ASN A 268 -16.76 16.62 13.66
C ASN A 268 -15.31 16.33 13.22
N GLU A 269 -15.07 16.02 11.94
CA GLU A 269 -13.70 15.89 11.40
C GLU A 269 -12.86 17.14 11.68
N GLU A 270 -13.38 18.32 11.33
CA GLU A 270 -12.70 19.60 11.52
C GLU A 270 -12.56 19.96 13.00
N LYS A 271 -13.62 19.75 13.80
CA LYS A 271 -13.61 19.98 15.25
C LYS A 271 -12.45 19.23 15.94
N TYR A 272 -12.34 17.92 15.73
CA TYR A 272 -11.31 17.13 16.41
C TYR A 272 -9.90 17.52 15.96
N PHE A 273 -9.70 17.83 14.68
CA PHE A 273 -8.39 18.30 14.21
C PHE A 273 -8.03 19.67 14.78
N LEU A 274 -8.99 20.59 14.91
CA LEU A 274 -8.76 21.90 15.54
C LEU A 274 -8.44 21.78 17.03
N GLU A 275 -9.13 20.89 17.76
CA GLU A 275 -8.81 20.62 19.17
C GLU A 275 -7.38 20.07 19.33
N GLY A 276 -7.00 19.12 18.48
CA GLY A 276 -5.62 18.59 18.42
C GLY A 276 -4.58 19.66 18.08
N LEU A 277 -4.86 20.52 17.09
CA LEU A 277 -4.00 21.63 16.69
C LEU A 277 -3.78 22.62 17.84
N ASN A 278 -4.87 23.04 18.49
CA ASN A 278 -4.82 23.99 19.60
C ASN A 278 -4.09 23.42 20.81
N LEU A 279 -4.24 22.13 21.09
CA LEU A 279 -3.46 21.47 22.13
C LEU A 279 -1.97 21.42 21.76
N ALA A 280 -1.64 21.07 20.52
CA ALA A 280 -0.25 21.00 20.04
C ALA A 280 0.46 22.35 20.15
N LYS A 281 -0.19 23.44 19.69
CA LYS A 281 0.32 24.82 19.82
C LYS A 281 0.55 25.22 21.28
N ARG A 282 -0.46 25.02 22.15
CA ARG A 282 -0.37 25.38 23.57
C ARG A 282 0.73 24.62 24.32
N LYS A 283 1.08 23.42 23.85
CA LYS A 283 2.07 22.54 24.47
C LYS A 283 3.43 22.53 23.75
N GLY A 284 3.58 23.26 22.64
CA GLY A 284 4.83 23.34 21.89
C GLY A 284 5.18 22.10 21.07
N PHE A 285 4.21 21.26 20.71
CA PHE A 285 4.45 20.05 19.88
C PHE A 285 4.40 20.39 18.38
N SER A 286 5.50 20.90 17.83
CA SER A 286 5.58 21.40 16.45
C SER A 286 5.24 20.34 15.39
N GLU A 287 5.67 19.08 15.56
CA GLU A 287 5.32 18.01 14.62
C GLU A 287 3.80 17.76 14.59
N ASN A 288 3.17 17.62 15.76
CA ASN A 288 1.73 17.43 15.86
C ASN A 288 0.97 18.64 15.31
N GLU A 289 1.45 19.87 15.53
CA GLU A 289 0.90 21.07 14.92
C GLU A 289 0.88 20.96 13.39
N MET A 290 2.00 20.58 12.77
CA MET A 290 2.08 20.39 11.32
C MET A 290 1.11 19.31 10.82
N ILE A 291 1.02 18.17 11.53
CA ILE A 291 0.09 17.08 11.17
C ILE A 291 -1.36 17.58 11.22
N PHE A 292 -1.80 18.20 12.31
CA PHE A 292 -3.18 18.66 12.43
C PHE A 292 -3.51 19.78 11.43
N ASP A 293 -2.61 20.74 11.22
CA ASP A 293 -2.81 21.80 10.22
C ASP A 293 -2.89 21.25 8.78
N MET A 294 -2.09 20.22 8.47
CA MET A 294 -2.19 19.49 7.21
C MET A 294 -3.54 18.77 7.07
N LEU A 295 -4.00 18.09 8.12
CA LEU A 295 -5.26 17.35 8.11
C LEU A 295 -6.47 18.28 7.97
N ILE A 296 -6.46 19.46 8.60
CA ILE A 296 -7.48 20.50 8.39
C ILE A 296 -7.50 20.94 6.92
N SER A 297 -6.32 21.19 6.35
CA SER A 297 -6.20 21.60 4.94
C SER A 297 -6.68 20.51 3.98
N PHE A 298 -6.47 19.24 4.34
CA PHE A 298 -7.03 18.10 3.62
C PHE A 298 -8.56 18.10 3.66
N THR A 299 -9.16 18.37 4.83
CA THR A 299 -10.62 18.54 4.98
C THR A 299 -11.14 19.68 4.09
N THR A 300 -10.48 20.83 4.07
CA THR A 300 -10.85 21.97 3.21
C THR A 300 -10.76 21.62 1.72
N PHE A 301 -9.72 20.88 1.32
CA PHE A 301 -9.59 20.35 -0.04
C PHE A 301 -10.73 19.39 -0.39
N ARG A 302 -11.08 18.44 0.49
CA ARG A 302 -12.19 17.50 0.26
C ARG A 302 -13.55 18.19 0.15
N LYS A 303 -13.76 19.30 0.89
CA LYS A 303 -14.96 20.14 0.79
C LYS A 303 -15.00 20.95 -0.52
N ASN A 304 -13.84 21.40 -1.01
CA ASN A 304 -13.74 22.23 -2.21
C ASN A 304 -12.38 22.06 -2.91
N ASN A 305 -12.41 21.44 -4.10
CA ASN A 305 -11.22 21.14 -4.90
C ASN A 305 -10.41 22.38 -5.32
N LYS A 306 -10.98 23.60 -5.29
CA LYS A 306 -10.21 24.85 -5.53
C LYS A 306 -9.04 25.00 -4.55
N ASN A 307 -9.11 24.35 -3.38
CA ASN A 307 -8.05 24.36 -2.36
C ASN A 307 -6.93 23.33 -2.60
N ALA A 308 -6.95 22.58 -3.72
CA ALA A 308 -5.92 21.61 -4.04
C ALA A 308 -4.51 22.22 -4.12
N ARG A 309 -4.35 23.40 -4.75
CA ARG A 309 -3.04 24.07 -4.88
C ARG A 309 -2.49 24.55 -3.53
N PRO A 310 -3.25 25.27 -2.68
CA PRO A 310 -2.83 25.58 -1.31
C PRO A 310 -2.43 24.35 -0.51
N TYR A 311 -3.22 23.26 -0.63
CA TYR A 311 -2.94 22.03 0.10
C TYR A 311 -1.63 21.35 -0.36
N LEU A 312 -1.36 21.28 -1.67
CA LEU A 312 -0.10 20.77 -2.20
C LEU A 312 1.12 21.57 -1.67
N LYS A 313 1.06 22.91 -1.71
CA LYS A 313 2.17 23.74 -1.19
C LYS A 313 2.46 23.46 0.28
N LYS A 314 1.40 23.23 1.07
CA LYS A 314 1.50 22.91 2.50
C LYS A 314 2.10 21.52 2.73
N THR A 315 1.61 20.50 2.03
CA THR A 315 2.13 19.13 2.17
C THR A 315 3.58 19.01 1.71
N GLU A 316 3.96 19.69 0.63
CA GLU A 316 5.34 19.77 0.14
C GLU A 316 6.28 20.39 1.19
N LYS A 317 5.89 21.53 1.78
CA LYS A 317 6.65 22.17 2.86
C LYS A 317 6.86 21.22 4.04
N TYR A 318 5.79 20.59 4.53
CA TYR A 318 5.88 19.70 5.70
C TYR A 318 6.64 18.41 5.39
N TYR A 319 6.51 17.88 4.18
CA TYR A 319 7.27 16.70 3.78
C TYR A 319 8.76 16.99 3.80
N ASN A 320 9.21 18.10 3.20
CA ASN A 320 10.62 18.48 3.18
C ASN A 320 11.19 18.72 4.60
N LEU A 321 10.40 19.31 5.49
CA LEU A 321 10.79 19.52 6.90
C LEU A 321 10.94 18.19 7.65
N ILE A 322 9.94 17.30 7.58
CA ILE A 322 9.92 16.04 8.33
C ILE A 322 10.90 15.03 7.75
N LYS A 323 11.02 14.92 6.42
CA LYS A 323 11.93 13.99 5.74
C LYS A 323 13.38 14.13 6.23
N SER A 324 13.80 15.35 6.55
CA SER A 324 15.16 15.65 6.97
C SER A 324 15.45 15.33 8.45
N ASN A 325 14.43 15.35 9.32
CA ASN A 325 14.61 15.26 10.78
C ASN A 325 13.37 14.65 11.48
N TYR A 326 12.89 13.50 11.03
CA TYR A 326 11.72 12.89 11.64
C TYR A 326 12.08 12.21 12.98
N TYR A 327 11.19 12.36 13.95
CA TYR A 327 11.31 11.71 15.25
C TYR A 327 10.31 10.56 15.44
N ASP A 328 9.27 10.48 14.60
CA ASP A 328 8.29 9.39 14.59
C ASP A 328 7.99 8.97 13.14
N PHE A 329 8.17 7.69 12.82
CA PHE A 329 7.96 7.20 11.45
C PHE A 329 6.49 7.30 11.01
N GLY A 330 5.54 7.27 11.96
CA GLY A 330 4.12 7.45 11.70
C GLY A 330 3.83 8.83 11.11
N ASN A 331 4.41 9.87 11.71
CA ASN A 331 4.31 11.26 11.21
C ASN A 331 4.86 11.37 9.79
N LEU A 332 6.06 10.81 9.54
CA LEU A 332 6.66 10.80 8.20
C LEU A 332 5.76 10.12 7.17
N LEU A 333 5.24 8.92 7.47
CA LEU A 333 4.36 8.19 6.55
C LEU A 333 3.05 8.92 6.30
N THR A 334 2.47 9.57 7.32
CA THR A 334 1.25 10.35 7.19
C THR A 334 1.45 11.55 6.27
N VAL A 335 2.54 12.31 6.43
CA VAL A 335 2.82 13.46 5.54
C VAL A 335 3.19 12.99 4.13
N HIS A 336 4.05 11.98 4.00
CA HIS A 336 4.45 11.45 2.71
C HIS A 336 3.24 10.95 1.91
N ARG A 337 2.32 10.19 2.53
CA ARG A 337 1.10 9.73 1.87
C ARG A 337 0.21 10.88 1.36
N ASN A 338 0.10 11.95 2.13
CA ASN A 338 -0.71 13.12 1.74
C ASN A 338 -0.02 13.95 0.64
N TYR A 339 1.31 14.07 0.67
CA TYR A 339 2.09 14.68 -0.41
C TYR A 339 1.93 13.88 -1.70
N LEU A 340 2.12 12.56 -1.64
CA LEU A 340 1.98 11.66 -2.77
C LEU A 340 0.58 11.74 -3.41
N ARG A 341 -0.48 11.77 -2.58
CA ARG A 341 -1.85 11.99 -3.08
C ARG A 341 -1.96 13.25 -3.95
N MET A 342 -1.29 14.33 -3.57
CA MET A 342 -1.34 15.58 -4.33
C MET A 342 -0.46 15.54 -5.57
N LEU A 343 0.67 14.82 -5.55
CA LEU A 343 1.46 14.59 -6.77
C LEU A 343 0.64 13.84 -7.82
N ILE A 344 -0.06 12.78 -7.40
CA ILE A 344 -0.97 12.00 -8.26
C ILE A 344 -2.12 12.90 -8.77
N TYR A 345 -2.78 13.64 -7.88
CA TYR A 345 -3.89 14.53 -8.25
C TYR A 345 -3.53 15.55 -9.33
N PHE A 346 -2.29 16.08 -9.30
CA PHE A 346 -1.80 17.05 -10.27
C PHE A 346 -1.00 16.45 -11.42
N ASN A 347 -0.84 15.11 -11.46
CA ASN A 347 0.03 14.42 -12.41
C ASN A 347 1.43 15.08 -12.53
N LYS A 348 2.04 15.38 -11.38
CA LYS A 348 3.33 16.10 -11.33
C LYS A 348 4.49 15.20 -11.78
N PRO A 349 5.48 15.73 -12.52
CA PRO A 349 6.74 15.03 -12.78
C PRO A 349 7.43 14.59 -11.48
N GLY A 350 8.07 13.42 -11.48
CA GLY A 350 8.72 12.84 -10.30
C GLY A 350 7.78 12.13 -9.31
N CYS A 351 6.47 12.03 -9.61
CA CYS A 351 5.53 11.26 -8.80
C CYS A 351 5.99 9.80 -8.63
N ASP A 352 6.48 9.18 -9.70
CA ASP A 352 6.99 7.80 -9.71
C ASP A 352 8.10 7.59 -8.68
N ASP A 353 9.06 8.52 -8.60
CA ASP A 353 10.19 8.44 -7.68
C ASP A 353 9.72 8.54 -6.22
N GLU A 354 8.73 9.38 -5.94
CA GLU A 354 8.13 9.51 -4.61
C GLU A 354 7.26 8.28 -4.25
N VAL A 355 6.56 7.66 -5.20
CA VAL A 355 5.88 6.36 -4.97
C VAL A 355 6.92 5.30 -4.56
N GLU A 356 8.02 5.21 -5.30
CA GLU A 356 9.11 4.26 -4.98
C GLU A 356 9.69 4.55 -3.59
N GLN A 357 9.96 5.82 -3.27
CA GLN A 357 10.46 6.22 -1.97
C GLN A 357 9.48 5.86 -0.84
N TYR A 358 8.18 6.03 -1.05
CA TYR A 358 7.14 5.67 -0.08
C TYR A 358 7.14 4.15 0.19
N ILE A 359 7.22 3.35 -0.87
CA ILE A 359 7.32 1.89 -0.77
C ILE A 359 8.60 1.48 0.00
N LYS A 360 9.74 2.12 -0.30
CA LYS A 360 11.00 1.89 0.42
C LYS A 360 10.87 2.20 1.91
N HIS A 361 10.25 3.32 2.28
CA HIS A 361 9.95 3.64 3.68
C HIS A 361 9.08 2.55 4.34
N LEU A 362 8.01 2.09 3.69
CA LEU A 362 7.17 1.03 4.23
C LEU A 362 7.97 -0.27 4.48
N ILE A 363 8.86 -0.67 3.57
CA ILE A 363 9.75 -1.82 3.75
C ILE A 363 10.63 -1.63 4.99
N LEU A 364 11.30 -0.48 5.09
CA LEU A 364 12.24 -0.17 6.16
C LEU A 364 11.54 -0.09 7.52
N PHE A 365 10.30 0.37 7.58
CA PHE A 365 9.47 0.42 8.79
C PHE A 365 8.77 -0.90 9.11
N SER A 366 9.16 -2.00 8.45
CA SER A 366 8.56 -3.32 8.62
C SER A 366 7.07 -3.38 8.26
N GLN A 367 6.55 -2.49 7.42
CA GLN A 367 5.18 -2.53 6.89
C GLN A 367 5.14 -3.22 5.53
N LYS A 368 5.68 -4.44 5.49
CA LYS A 368 5.93 -5.19 4.24
C LYS A 368 4.66 -5.46 3.45
N THR A 369 3.57 -5.79 4.13
CA THR A 369 2.30 -6.09 3.46
C THR A 369 1.74 -4.89 2.73
N ASP A 370 1.93 -3.70 3.31
CA ASP A 370 1.47 -2.46 2.73
C ASP A 370 2.43 -2.02 1.61
N ALA A 371 3.75 -2.23 1.78
CA ALA A 371 4.72 -2.01 0.71
C ALA A 371 4.40 -2.85 -0.54
N ILE A 372 4.17 -4.16 -0.37
CA ILE A 372 3.83 -5.08 -1.47
C ILE A 372 2.49 -4.68 -2.12
N SER A 373 1.50 -4.31 -1.31
CA SER A 373 0.20 -3.86 -1.85
C SER A 373 0.34 -2.58 -2.67
N ASN A 374 1.07 -1.57 -2.18
CA ASN A 374 1.27 -0.31 -2.91
C ASN A 374 2.14 -0.51 -4.16
N TRP A 375 3.21 -1.31 -4.07
CA TRP A 375 4.02 -1.67 -5.23
C TRP A 375 3.20 -2.35 -6.32
N TYR A 376 2.39 -3.35 -5.97
CA TYR A 376 1.56 -4.03 -6.93
C TYR A 376 0.55 -3.08 -7.58
N LEU A 377 -0.15 -2.27 -6.77
CA LEU A 377 -1.15 -1.33 -7.28
C LEU A 377 -0.53 -0.37 -8.29
N GLU A 378 0.59 0.25 -7.94
CA GLU A 378 1.33 1.16 -8.82
C GLU A 378 1.75 0.47 -10.12
N LEU A 379 2.41 -0.70 -10.01
CA LEU A 379 2.89 -1.40 -11.18
C LEU A 379 1.74 -1.87 -12.08
N SER A 380 0.64 -2.33 -11.48
CA SER A 380 -0.53 -2.80 -12.21
C SER A 380 -1.20 -1.67 -13.00
N ASP A 381 -1.30 -0.47 -12.43
CA ASP A 381 -1.90 0.70 -13.10
C ASP A 381 -1.11 1.08 -14.37
N ARG A 382 0.23 1.08 -14.26
CA ARG A 382 1.13 1.32 -15.40
C ARG A 382 1.05 0.25 -16.47
N LEU A 383 0.86 -1.02 -16.08
CA LEU A 383 0.79 -2.13 -17.02
C LEU A 383 -0.58 -2.19 -17.72
N THR A 384 -1.67 -2.02 -16.96
CA THR A 384 -3.03 -2.01 -17.49
C THR A 384 -3.21 -0.92 -18.55
N SER A 385 -2.71 0.30 -18.29
CA SER A 385 -2.78 1.40 -19.25
C SER A 385 -2.00 1.15 -20.55
N GLY A 386 -0.98 0.29 -20.53
CA GLY A 386 -0.17 -0.05 -21.71
C GLY A 386 -0.68 -1.23 -22.53
N ILE A 387 -1.57 -2.08 -21.99
CA ILE A 387 -2.04 -3.30 -22.68
C ILE A 387 -2.89 -2.95 -23.89
N CYS A 388 -3.82 -2.03 -23.73
CA CYS A 388 -4.71 -1.59 -24.79
C CYS A 388 -4.08 -0.42 -25.54
N LYS A 389 -3.76 -0.61 -26.82
CA LYS A 389 -3.24 0.45 -27.70
C LYS A 389 -4.34 0.94 -28.63
N TRP A 390 -4.61 2.22 -28.54
CA TRP A 390 -5.48 2.91 -29.48
C TRP A 390 -4.83 3.00 -30.85
N GLU A 391 -5.60 2.70 -31.88
CA GLU A 391 -5.22 2.85 -33.28
C GLU A 391 -6.25 3.75 -33.96
N VAL A 392 -5.77 4.79 -34.63
CA VAL A 392 -6.62 5.70 -35.42
C VAL A 392 -6.34 5.41 -36.88
N TYR A 393 -7.35 4.94 -37.61
CA TYR A 393 -7.27 4.74 -39.06
C TYR A 393 -7.88 5.93 -39.76
N MET A 394 -7.06 6.73 -40.45
CA MET A 394 -7.58 7.83 -41.27
C MET A 394 -8.29 7.26 -42.50
N THR A 395 -9.56 7.61 -42.69
CA THR A 395 -10.41 7.21 -43.82
C THR A 395 -10.69 8.38 -44.78
N GLY A 396 -10.23 9.58 -44.44
CA GLY A 396 -10.21 10.79 -45.26
C GLY A 396 -9.48 11.93 -44.52
N PRO A 397 -9.43 13.15 -45.08
CA PRO A 397 -8.79 14.30 -44.44
C PRO A 397 -9.33 14.60 -43.04
N ASP A 398 -10.65 14.46 -42.85
CA ASP A 398 -11.35 14.73 -41.59
C ASP A 398 -12.10 13.51 -41.03
N ASN A 399 -11.90 12.33 -41.63
CA ASN A 399 -12.60 11.10 -41.25
C ASN A 399 -11.62 10.07 -40.68
N TYR A 400 -12.02 9.43 -39.59
CA TYR A 400 -11.24 8.40 -38.93
C TYR A 400 -12.12 7.27 -38.38
N GLU A 401 -11.50 6.11 -38.18
CA GLU A 401 -12.07 4.96 -37.50
C GLU A 401 -11.19 4.64 -36.29
N LEU A 402 -11.79 4.62 -35.09
CA LEU A 402 -11.12 4.24 -33.86
C LEU A 402 -11.10 2.71 -33.73
N ASN A 403 -9.94 2.17 -33.38
CA ASN A 403 -9.74 0.75 -33.14
C ASN A 403 -8.84 0.55 -31.93
N VAL A 404 -8.83 -0.68 -31.42
CA VAL A 404 -7.94 -1.09 -30.34
C VAL A 404 -7.18 -2.36 -30.71
N SER A 405 -5.93 -2.39 -30.29
CA SER A 405 -5.05 -3.54 -30.39
C SER A 405 -4.49 -3.89 -29.00
N VAL A 406 -4.10 -5.14 -28.82
CA VAL A 406 -3.53 -5.63 -27.56
C VAL A 406 -2.03 -5.80 -27.74
N ASP A 407 -1.23 -5.18 -26.88
CA ASP A 407 0.20 -5.45 -26.80
C ASP A 407 0.42 -6.85 -26.20
N LYS A 408 0.60 -7.84 -27.07
CA LYS A 408 0.75 -9.25 -26.66
C LYS A 408 1.97 -9.49 -25.76
N LYS A 409 3.06 -8.73 -25.92
CA LYS A 409 4.27 -8.91 -25.11
C LYS A 409 4.03 -8.39 -23.70
N LEU A 410 3.47 -7.18 -23.59
CA LEU A 410 3.13 -6.59 -22.30
C LEU A 410 2.03 -7.38 -21.58
N HIS A 411 1.03 -7.83 -22.34
CA HIS A 411 -0.07 -8.65 -21.84
C HIS A 411 0.44 -9.96 -21.21
N LYS A 412 1.27 -10.72 -21.94
CA LYS A 412 1.88 -11.97 -21.42
C LYS A 412 2.73 -11.70 -20.18
N TYR A 413 3.54 -10.63 -20.20
CA TYR A 413 4.34 -10.26 -19.05
C TYR A 413 3.47 -9.94 -17.82
N PHE A 414 2.41 -9.15 -18.00
CA PHE A 414 1.53 -8.80 -16.89
C PHE A 414 0.77 -10.02 -16.39
N GLU A 415 0.34 -10.92 -17.27
CA GLU A 415 -0.25 -12.20 -16.86
C GLU A 415 0.70 -13.01 -15.96
N GLU A 416 1.94 -13.22 -16.38
CA GLU A 416 2.96 -13.92 -15.59
C GLU A 416 3.22 -13.20 -14.26
N MET A 417 3.37 -11.88 -14.27
CA MET A 417 3.58 -11.08 -13.06
C MET A 417 2.39 -11.20 -12.09
N ASN A 418 1.16 -11.05 -12.58
CA ASN A 418 -0.05 -11.07 -11.76
C ASN A 418 -0.24 -12.44 -11.09
N TYR A 419 -0.05 -13.52 -11.85
CA TYR A 419 -0.10 -14.88 -11.31
C TYR A 419 1.00 -15.16 -10.29
N ASN A 420 2.24 -14.84 -10.65
CA ASN A 420 3.37 -15.07 -9.76
C ASN A 420 3.17 -14.30 -8.46
N THR A 421 2.88 -13.00 -8.52
CA THR A 421 2.68 -12.20 -7.29
C THR A 421 1.56 -12.74 -6.40
N LEU A 422 0.45 -13.20 -6.99
CA LEU A 422 -0.66 -13.82 -6.24
C LEU A 422 -0.24 -15.08 -5.48
N ILE A 423 0.59 -15.92 -6.10
CA ILE A 423 1.10 -17.16 -5.50
C ILE A 423 2.11 -16.84 -4.40
N HIS A 424 3.08 -15.97 -4.68
CA HIS A 424 4.23 -15.73 -3.81
C HIS A 424 3.89 -14.91 -2.58
N PHE A 425 3.02 -13.92 -2.71
CA PHE A 425 2.59 -13.06 -1.61
C PHE A 425 1.20 -13.43 -1.11
N LYS A 426 0.79 -14.69 -1.30
CA LYS A 426 -0.49 -15.21 -0.84
C LYS A 426 -0.69 -14.94 0.64
N GLY A 427 -1.78 -14.23 0.97
CA GLY A 427 -2.14 -13.87 2.34
C GLY A 427 -1.49 -12.59 2.87
N LEU A 428 -0.57 -11.96 2.12
CA LEU A 428 0.03 -10.67 2.49
C LEU A 428 -0.75 -9.47 1.94
N TYR A 429 -1.41 -9.63 0.80
CA TYR A 429 -2.15 -8.54 0.17
C TYR A 429 -3.33 -8.02 0.99
N SER A 430 -3.60 -6.73 0.83
CA SER A 430 -4.85 -6.12 1.27
C SER A 430 -6.07 -6.64 0.53
N PRO A 431 -7.26 -6.65 1.15
CA PRO A 431 -8.50 -6.89 0.41
C PRO A 431 -8.63 -5.97 -0.81
N GLU A 432 -8.19 -4.71 -0.70
CA GLU A 432 -8.16 -3.76 -1.81
C GLU A 432 -7.21 -4.21 -2.92
N ALA A 433 -5.97 -4.56 -2.59
CA ALA A 433 -5.01 -5.05 -3.58
C ALA A 433 -5.47 -6.37 -4.21
N LEU A 434 -6.01 -7.31 -3.42
CA LEU A 434 -6.56 -8.57 -3.93
C LEU A 434 -7.72 -8.33 -4.89
N ALA A 435 -8.59 -7.35 -4.63
CA ALA A 435 -9.67 -7.04 -5.54
C ALA A 435 -9.15 -6.51 -6.89
N VAL A 436 -8.16 -5.62 -6.86
CA VAL A 436 -7.49 -5.13 -8.07
C VAL A 436 -6.78 -6.27 -8.79
N MET A 437 -6.11 -7.18 -8.08
CA MET A 437 -5.48 -8.37 -8.67
C MET A 437 -6.49 -9.27 -9.39
N TYR A 438 -7.64 -9.52 -8.77
CA TYR A 438 -8.69 -10.34 -9.37
C TYR A 438 -9.32 -9.65 -10.58
N LEU A 439 -9.54 -8.33 -10.52
CA LEU A 439 -9.99 -7.55 -11.67
C LEU A 439 -8.98 -7.60 -12.82
N ASN A 440 -7.70 -7.35 -12.53
CA ASN A 440 -6.65 -7.43 -13.53
C ASN A 440 -6.58 -8.81 -14.17
N GLN A 441 -6.80 -9.88 -13.40
CA GLN A 441 -6.85 -11.23 -13.95
C GLN A 441 -8.03 -11.43 -14.91
N ILE A 442 -9.20 -10.89 -14.57
CA ILE A 442 -10.40 -10.94 -15.42
C ILE A 442 -10.17 -10.10 -16.69
N ASP A 443 -9.58 -8.91 -16.56
CA ASP A 443 -9.27 -8.02 -17.68
C ASP A 443 -8.22 -8.63 -18.61
N LEU A 444 -7.18 -9.25 -18.06
CA LEU A 444 -6.17 -9.98 -18.83
C LEU A 444 -6.81 -11.11 -19.64
N GLU A 445 -7.74 -11.88 -19.06
CA GLU A 445 -8.47 -12.92 -19.81
C GLU A 445 -9.41 -12.31 -20.87
N PHE A 446 -10.09 -11.21 -20.55
CA PHE A 446 -10.94 -10.47 -21.49
C PHE A 446 -10.14 -10.07 -22.75
N TRP A 447 -8.94 -9.51 -22.59
CA TRP A 447 -8.11 -9.07 -23.71
C TRP A 447 -7.61 -10.20 -24.63
N LYS A 448 -7.77 -11.48 -24.23
CA LYS A 448 -7.51 -12.64 -25.11
C LYS A 448 -8.66 -12.93 -26.08
N GLY A 449 -9.83 -12.31 -25.91
CA GLY A 449 -11.00 -12.54 -26.74
C GLY A 449 -11.47 -14.00 -26.68
N THR A 450 -11.60 -14.67 -27.82
CA THR A 450 -12.00 -16.09 -27.88
C THR A 450 -10.96 -17.06 -27.29
N GLY A 451 -9.71 -16.62 -27.14
CA GLY A 451 -8.64 -17.36 -26.46
C GLY A 451 -8.68 -17.27 -24.93
N CYS A 452 -9.71 -16.63 -24.36
CA CYS A 452 -9.94 -16.55 -22.92
C CYS A 452 -10.05 -17.94 -22.27
N ASN A 453 -9.44 -18.08 -21.09
CA ASN A 453 -9.72 -19.17 -20.17
C ASN A 453 -10.97 -18.82 -19.32
N PHE A 454 -12.13 -19.29 -19.77
CA PHE A 454 -13.42 -18.96 -19.13
C PHE A 454 -13.56 -19.52 -17.72
N GLU A 455 -13.04 -20.72 -17.44
CA GLU A 455 -13.04 -21.29 -16.09
C GLU A 455 -12.25 -20.40 -15.13
N ASN A 456 -11.09 -19.94 -15.57
CA ASN A 456 -10.23 -19.04 -14.81
C ASN A 456 -10.90 -17.68 -14.56
N SER A 457 -11.46 -17.06 -15.61
CA SER A 457 -12.23 -15.82 -15.50
C SER A 457 -13.38 -15.95 -14.49
N ASN A 458 -14.21 -16.99 -14.63
CA ASN A 458 -15.34 -17.25 -13.74
C ASN A 458 -14.91 -17.53 -12.30
N TYR A 459 -13.78 -18.23 -12.10
CA TYR A 459 -13.17 -18.41 -10.78
C TYR A 459 -12.85 -17.06 -10.11
N PHE A 460 -12.19 -16.15 -10.82
CA PHE A 460 -11.81 -14.84 -10.28
C PHE A 460 -13.01 -13.89 -10.12
N ILE A 461 -14.00 -13.93 -11.01
CA ILE A 461 -15.28 -13.21 -10.86
C ILE A 461 -15.94 -13.61 -9.53
N ASN A 462 -16.07 -14.91 -9.28
CA ASN A 462 -16.69 -15.43 -8.04
C ASN A 462 -15.87 -15.05 -6.80
N LYS A 463 -14.53 -15.07 -6.89
CA LYS A 463 -13.64 -14.64 -5.80
C LYS A 463 -13.80 -13.17 -5.48
N LEU A 464 -13.81 -12.31 -6.50
CA LEU A 464 -14.02 -10.87 -6.34
C LEU A 464 -15.38 -10.57 -5.73
N GLN A 465 -16.45 -11.17 -6.24
CA GLN A 465 -17.80 -11.00 -5.68
C GLN A 465 -17.87 -11.44 -4.21
N ARG A 466 -17.25 -12.57 -3.85
CA ARG A 466 -17.18 -13.01 -2.44
C ARG A 466 -16.35 -12.05 -1.59
N LEU A 467 -15.24 -11.53 -2.13
CA LEU A 467 -14.38 -10.58 -1.44
C LEU A 467 -15.12 -9.28 -1.13
N VAL A 468 -15.78 -8.68 -2.13
CA VAL A 468 -16.55 -7.43 -1.97
C VAL A 468 -17.77 -7.63 -1.05
N LYS A 469 -18.38 -8.82 -1.04
CA LYS A 469 -19.47 -9.14 -0.08
C LYS A 469 -18.98 -9.26 1.36
N THR A 470 -17.75 -9.74 1.58
CA THR A 470 -17.24 -10.07 2.93
C THR A 470 -16.30 -9.03 3.52
N ARG A 471 -15.70 -8.18 2.67
CA ARG A 471 -14.69 -7.18 3.02
C ARG A 471 -15.07 -5.84 2.40
N HIS A 472 -14.58 -4.76 3.00
CA HIS A 472 -14.68 -3.46 2.38
C HIS A 472 -13.58 -3.37 1.32
N VAL A 473 -13.97 -3.07 0.10
CA VAL A 473 -13.08 -2.87 -1.02
C VAL A 473 -13.55 -1.59 -1.69
N GLY A 474 -12.66 -0.59 -1.79
CA GLY A 474 -12.98 0.69 -2.44
C GLY A 474 -13.08 0.60 -3.97
N THR A 475 -13.07 -0.61 -4.54
CA THR A 475 -13.10 -0.83 -5.98
C THR A 475 -14.53 -0.83 -6.49
N ASN A 476 -14.78 -0.04 -7.53
CA ASN A 476 -16.10 0.04 -8.15
C ASN A 476 -16.38 -1.24 -8.94
N LEU A 477 -17.40 -2.00 -8.55
CA LEU A 477 -17.81 -3.20 -9.29
C LEU A 477 -18.27 -2.88 -10.72
N SER A 478 -18.58 -1.63 -11.05
CA SER A 478 -18.85 -1.26 -12.45
C SER A 478 -17.67 -1.57 -13.37
N TRP A 479 -16.43 -1.60 -12.86
CA TRP A 479 -15.24 -1.99 -13.63
C TRP A 479 -15.24 -3.47 -14.02
N LEU A 480 -15.95 -4.31 -13.23
CA LEU A 480 -16.14 -5.72 -13.55
C LEU A 480 -17.15 -5.90 -14.68
N ASP A 481 -18.19 -5.06 -14.73
CA ASP A 481 -19.34 -5.28 -15.60
C ASP A 481 -18.94 -5.30 -17.08
N SER A 482 -18.07 -4.39 -17.50
CA SER A 482 -17.60 -4.29 -18.88
C SER A 482 -16.83 -5.54 -19.33
N SER A 483 -15.84 -5.97 -18.53
CA SER A 483 -15.06 -7.18 -18.80
C SER A 483 -15.91 -8.45 -18.71
N LYS A 484 -16.85 -8.50 -17.75
CA LYS A 484 -17.76 -9.65 -17.56
C LYS A 484 -18.71 -9.84 -18.74
N ILE A 485 -19.31 -8.77 -19.25
CA ILE A 485 -20.17 -8.82 -20.46
C ILE A 485 -19.36 -9.39 -21.63
N GLY A 486 -18.14 -8.88 -21.85
CA GLY A 486 -17.25 -9.37 -22.90
C GLY A 486 -16.89 -10.86 -22.76
N VAL A 487 -16.48 -11.29 -21.56
CA VAL A 487 -16.16 -12.69 -21.27
C VAL A 487 -17.36 -13.61 -21.57
N ASN A 488 -18.57 -13.23 -21.13
CA ASN A 488 -19.79 -14.00 -21.40
C ASN A 488 -20.12 -14.09 -22.91
N ILE A 489 -19.94 -12.98 -23.64
CA ILE A 489 -20.11 -12.95 -25.09
C ILE A 489 -19.12 -13.91 -25.75
N PHE A 490 -17.83 -13.84 -25.40
CA PHE A 490 -16.80 -14.67 -25.99
C PHE A 490 -16.97 -16.17 -25.67
N GLU A 491 -17.51 -16.50 -24.50
CA GLU A 491 -17.82 -17.88 -24.12
C GLU A 491 -18.94 -18.46 -25.00
N GLU A 492 -20.04 -17.74 -25.15
CA GLU A 492 -21.19 -18.16 -25.97
C GLU A 492 -20.86 -18.22 -27.47
N MET A 493 -19.86 -17.44 -27.92
CA MET A 493 -19.32 -17.50 -29.29
C MET A 493 -18.72 -18.84 -29.66
N ARG A 494 -18.42 -19.71 -28.69
CA ARG A 494 -18.00 -21.09 -28.96
C ARG A 494 -19.13 -21.98 -29.47
N PHE A 495 -20.40 -21.60 -29.22
CA PHE A 495 -21.56 -22.47 -29.43
C PHE A 495 -22.60 -21.87 -30.37
N LYS A 496 -22.65 -20.54 -30.51
CA LYS A 496 -23.71 -19.83 -31.25
C LYS A 496 -23.15 -18.94 -32.35
N SER A 497 -23.99 -18.64 -33.33
CA SER A 497 -23.64 -17.68 -34.37
C SER A 497 -23.52 -16.26 -33.81
N LYS A 498 -22.63 -15.47 -34.41
CA LYS A 498 -22.37 -14.07 -34.00
C LYS A 498 -23.64 -13.22 -33.96
N LYS A 499 -24.58 -13.44 -34.88
CA LYS A 499 -25.88 -12.74 -34.92
C LYS A 499 -26.75 -13.11 -33.71
N ALA A 500 -26.94 -14.39 -33.44
CA ALA A 500 -27.74 -14.86 -32.30
C ALA A 500 -27.18 -14.38 -30.95
N ILE A 501 -25.85 -14.26 -30.85
CA ILE A 501 -25.18 -13.75 -29.66
C ILE A 501 -25.42 -12.25 -29.50
N PHE A 502 -25.30 -11.47 -30.57
CA PHE A 502 -25.63 -10.06 -30.53
C PHE A 502 -27.08 -9.86 -30.08
N ASP A 503 -28.04 -10.59 -30.66
CA ASP A 503 -29.45 -10.47 -30.29
C ASP A 503 -29.70 -10.84 -28.82
N LYS A 504 -29.03 -11.88 -28.30
CA LYS A 504 -29.10 -12.28 -26.88
C LYS A 504 -28.55 -11.22 -25.93
N PHE A 505 -27.38 -10.68 -26.21
CA PHE A 505 -26.66 -9.76 -25.32
C PHE A 505 -26.96 -8.28 -25.58
N TYR A 506 -27.75 -7.96 -26.62
CA TYR A 506 -28.12 -6.59 -26.96
C TYR A 506 -28.67 -5.79 -25.77
N PRO A 507 -29.56 -6.32 -24.90
CA PRO A 507 -30.03 -5.58 -23.73
C PRO A 507 -28.91 -5.20 -22.75
N GLU A 508 -27.91 -6.05 -22.56
CA GLU A 508 -26.76 -5.79 -21.69
C GLU A 508 -25.80 -4.79 -22.33
N ILE A 509 -25.54 -4.92 -23.63
CA ILE A 509 -24.72 -3.99 -24.42
C ILE A 509 -25.36 -2.59 -24.42
N SER A 510 -26.67 -2.49 -24.66
CA SER A 510 -27.40 -1.22 -24.66
C SER A 510 -27.30 -0.55 -23.29
N LYS A 511 -27.56 -1.29 -22.20
CA LYS A 511 -27.40 -0.76 -20.83
C LYS A 511 -25.98 -0.28 -20.56
N PHE A 512 -24.97 -0.99 -21.06
CA PHE A 512 -23.59 -0.58 -20.89
C PHE A 512 -23.27 0.70 -21.66
N ILE A 513 -23.75 0.83 -22.91
CA ILE A 513 -23.67 2.06 -23.70
C ILE A 513 -24.37 3.23 -23.00
N ASP A 514 -25.56 3.03 -22.46
CA ASP A 514 -26.30 4.06 -21.72
C ASP A 514 -25.54 4.49 -20.46
N SER A 515 -24.88 3.55 -19.77
CA SER A 515 -24.02 3.88 -18.63
C SER A 515 -22.81 4.73 -18.99
N ILE A 516 -22.30 4.62 -20.22
CA ILE A 516 -21.22 5.46 -20.74
C ILE A 516 -21.74 6.87 -21.03
N LYS A 517 -22.98 6.98 -21.54
CA LYS A 517 -23.63 8.26 -21.85
C LYS A 517 -24.04 9.04 -20.60
N ASP A 518 -24.11 8.43 -19.43
CA ASP A 518 -24.47 9.12 -18.18
C ASP A 518 -23.51 10.28 -17.88
N GLU A 519 -24.02 11.52 -17.98
CA GLU A 519 -23.30 12.77 -17.70
C GLU A 519 -22.72 12.82 -16.28
N LYS A 520 -23.32 12.09 -15.33
CA LYS A 520 -22.81 11.99 -13.95
C LYS A 520 -21.59 11.08 -13.83
N LYS A 521 -21.29 10.28 -14.86
CA LYS A 521 -20.09 9.43 -14.91
C LYS A 521 -18.90 10.27 -15.36
N ILE A 522 -18.12 10.73 -14.38
CA ILE A 522 -16.95 11.61 -14.59
C ILE A 522 -15.65 10.80 -14.83
N PHE A 523 -15.64 9.48 -14.57
CA PHE A 523 -14.42 8.66 -14.58
C PHE A 523 -14.42 7.49 -15.59
N ASN A 524 -13.24 7.28 -16.20
CA ASN A 524 -12.79 6.13 -17.02
C ASN A 524 -13.72 5.58 -18.12
N ILE A 525 -14.38 6.46 -18.86
CA ILE A 525 -15.16 6.07 -20.05
C ILE A 525 -14.27 5.57 -21.19
N VAL A 526 -13.01 6.02 -21.26
CA VAL A 526 -12.07 5.64 -22.31
C VAL A 526 -11.79 4.13 -22.28
N ASP A 527 -11.53 3.52 -21.11
CA ASP A 527 -11.33 2.07 -21.00
C ASP A 527 -12.61 1.28 -21.34
N ASP A 528 -13.76 1.72 -20.83
CA ASP A 528 -15.05 1.10 -21.14
C ASP A 528 -15.35 1.13 -22.65
N PHE A 529 -15.03 2.26 -23.31
CA PHE A 529 -15.18 2.41 -24.75
C PHE A 529 -14.19 1.52 -25.53
N ALA A 530 -12.93 1.42 -25.09
CA ALA A 530 -11.96 0.49 -25.66
C ALA A 530 -12.45 -0.97 -25.62
N LYS A 531 -13.01 -1.40 -24.48
CA LYS A 531 -13.59 -2.73 -24.30
C LYS A 531 -14.76 -2.97 -25.26
N LEU A 532 -15.64 -1.98 -25.47
CA LEU A 532 -16.73 -2.08 -26.46
C LEU A 532 -16.22 -2.20 -27.91
N ILE A 533 -15.19 -1.43 -28.28
CA ILE A 533 -14.55 -1.54 -29.59
C ILE A 533 -13.96 -2.95 -29.78
N PHE A 534 -13.29 -3.48 -28.75
CA PHE A 534 -12.73 -4.83 -28.80
C PHE A 534 -13.82 -5.91 -28.94
N ILE A 535 -14.90 -5.83 -28.17
CA ILE A 535 -16.06 -6.71 -28.30
C ILE A 535 -16.63 -6.64 -29.73
N SER A 536 -16.81 -5.42 -30.26
CA SER A 536 -17.30 -5.19 -31.62
C SER A 536 -16.41 -5.80 -32.69
N LYS A 537 -15.08 -5.70 -32.52
CA LYS A 537 -14.08 -6.31 -33.40
C LYS A 537 -14.16 -7.83 -33.41
N VAL A 538 -14.34 -8.45 -32.24
CA VAL A 538 -14.44 -9.92 -32.10
C VAL A 538 -15.79 -10.44 -32.65
N LEU A 539 -16.90 -9.83 -32.25
CA LEU A 539 -18.25 -10.16 -32.74
C LEU A 539 -18.37 -9.92 -34.24
N ASN A 540 -17.89 -8.77 -34.73
CA ASN A 540 -17.92 -8.35 -36.13
C ASN A 540 -19.33 -8.43 -36.76
N THR A 541 -20.36 -7.97 -36.05
CA THR A 541 -21.74 -7.92 -36.57
C THR A 541 -22.12 -6.51 -37.02
N PRO A 542 -22.97 -6.34 -38.06
CA PRO A 542 -23.44 -5.02 -38.49
C PRO A 542 -24.17 -4.24 -37.39
N GLY A 543 -24.98 -4.93 -36.57
CA GLY A 543 -25.70 -4.33 -35.45
C GLY A 543 -24.76 -3.72 -34.41
N MET A 544 -23.74 -4.46 -33.98
CA MET A 544 -22.75 -3.95 -33.02
C MET A 544 -21.94 -2.77 -33.58
N LYS A 545 -21.58 -2.81 -34.87
CA LYS A 545 -20.90 -1.68 -35.54
C LYS A 545 -21.78 -0.43 -35.58
N LYS A 546 -23.08 -0.58 -35.79
CA LYS A 546 -24.04 0.53 -35.79
C LYS A 546 -24.13 1.17 -34.40
N GLU A 547 -24.30 0.37 -33.35
CA GLU A 547 -24.34 0.89 -31.98
C GLU A 547 -23.05 1.60 -31.56
N LEU A 548 -21.90 1.03 -31.94
CA LEU A 548 -20.60 1.64 -31.67
C LEU A 548 -20.43 3.00 -32.37
N ARG A 549 -20.86 3.12 -33.64
CA ARG A 549 -20.84 4.40 -34.37
C ARG A 549 -21.76 5.43 -33.72
N ASN A 550 -22.94 5.04 -33.28
CA ASN A 550 -23.86 5.93 -32.57
C ASN A 550 -23.24 6.44 -31.26
N LEU A 551 -22.58 5.56 -30.50
CA LEU A 551 -21.86 5.96 -29.30
C LEU A 551 -20.68 6.88 -29.62
N GLU A 552 -19.90 6.57 -30.66
CA GLU A 552 -18.76 7.40 -31.07
C GLU A 552 -19.20 8.81 -31.48
N SER A 553 -20.26 8.94 -32.28
CA SER A 553 -20.86 10.25 -32.61
C SER A 553 -21.30 11.01 -31.37
N TRP A 554 -21.98 10.33 -30.44
CA TRP A 554 -22.39 10.96 -29.18
C TRP A 554 -21.18 11.46 -28.36
N ILE A 555 -20.09 10.69 -28.28
CA ILE A 555 -18.86 11.10 -27.58
C ILE A 555 -18.23 12.31 -28.28
N LYS A 556 -18.17 12.34 -29.62
CA LYS A 556 -17.65 13.48 -30.38
C LYS A 556 -18.41 14.77 -30.08
N GLU A 557 -19.74 14.68 -29.97
CA GLU A 557 -20.61 15.83 -29.73
C GLU A 557 -20.58 16.30 -28.28
N ASN A 558 -20.64 15.37 -27.32
CA ASN A 558 -20.89 15.69 -25.92
C ASN A 558 -19.62 15.67 -25.05
N ARG A 559 -18.57 14.96 -25.48
CA ARG A 559 -17.29 14.80 -24.76
C ARG A 559 -16.06 14.80 -25.70
N PRO A 560 -15.90 15.83 -26.56
CA PRO A 560 -14.82 15.89 -27.56
C PRO A 560 -13.42 15.83 -26.94
N GLU A 561 -13.25 16.24 -25.68
CA GLU A 561 -12.00 16.15 -24.95
C GLU A 561 -11.48 14.70 -24.80
N LEU A 562 -12.39 13.71 -24.72
CA LEU A 562 -12.01 12.30 -24.64
C LEU A 562 -11.43 11.80 -25.96
N ILE A 563 -12.00 12.23 -27.09
CA ILE A 563 -11.49 11.92 -28.42
C ILE A 563 -10.09 12.51 -28.58
N LYS A 564 -9.89 13.77 -28.18
CA LYS A 564 -8.57 14.40 -28.23
C LYS A 564 -7.54 13.60 -27.42
N SER A 565 -7.90 13.17 -26.21
CA SER A 565 -7.01 12.34 -25.38
C SER A 565 -6.68 11.00 -26.03
N ILE A 566 -7.65 10.36 -26.71
CA ILE A 566 -7.41 9.13 -27.46
C ILE A 566 -6.41 9.38 -28.59
N PHE A 567 -6.56 10.46 -29.36
CA PHE A 567 -5.65 10.80 -30.44
C PHE A 567 -4.23 11.06 -29.96
N GLU A 568 -4.06 11.75 -28.82
CA GLU A 568 -2.74 11.98 -28.21
C GLU A 568 -2.06 10.67 -27.77
N ALA A 569 -2.85 9.65 -27.40
CA ALA A 569 -2.36 8.34 -26.97
C ALA A 569 -2.27 7.29 -28.11
N ALA A 570 -2.82 7.57 -29.29
CA ALA A 570 -3.00 6.58 -30.35
C ALA A 570 -1.84 6.49 -31.33
N ILE A 571 -1.69 5.31 -31.92
CA ILE A 571 -0.85 5.11 -33.10
C ILE A 571 -1.69 5.48 -34.33
N VAL A 572 -1.33 6.55 -35.02
CA VAL A 572 -1.99 6.98 -36.25
C VAL A 572 -1.53 6.11 -37.42
N LYS A 573 -2.47 5.49 -38.12
CA LYS A 573 -2.22 4.68 -39.32
C LYS A 573 -2.98 5.26 -40.51
N THR A 574 -2.27 5.49 -41.60
CA THR A 574 -2.88 5.73 -42.91
C THR A 574 -3.21 4.39 -43.56
N ARG A 575 -4.45 4.19 -44.00
CA ARG A 575 -4.74 3.06 -44.90
C ARG A 575 -4.07 3.37 -46.24
N GLU A 576 -3.05 2.60 -46.61
CA GLU A 576 -2.58 2.59 -47.99
C GLU A 576 -3.74 2.10 -48.86
N PHE A 577 -4.27 3.01 -49.68
CA PHE A 577 -5.14 2.62 -50.77
C PHE A 577 -4.30 1.79 -51.73
N ARG A 578 -4.48 0.46 -51.74
CA ARG A 578 -4.14 -0.32 -52.92
C ARG A 578 -5.02 0.18 -54.04
N VAL A 579 -4.46 1.05 -54.88
CA VAL A 579 -5.01 1.37 -56.18
C VAL A 579 -5.11 0.03 -56.91
N ALA A 580 -6.34 -0.44 -57.10
CA ALA A 580 -6.64 -1.54 -58.00
C ALA A 580 -6.64 -1.03 -59.43
#